data_AF-A0A8X6NHW4-F1
#
_entry.id   AF-A0A8X6NHW4-F1
#
_cell.length_a   1.000
_cell.length_b   1.000
_cell.length_c   1.000
_cell.angle_alpha   90.00
_cell.angle_beta   90.00
_cell.angle_gamma   90.00
#
_symmetry.space_group_name_H-M   'P 1'
#
loop_
_entity.id
_entity.type
_entity.pdbx_description
1 polymer ?
#
loop_
_entity_poly.entity_id
_entity_poly.type
_entity_poly.pdbx_seq_one_letter_code
_entity_poly.pdbx_strand_id
1 'polypeptide(L)'
;MEIEMLFAKYDVDGNRELDEKEMQQMFADLEGQKLQLDDEINNQQSMIASDSSRPPTAAAFGRGNGSGVPADEFNVLTRRVDRMEHSIGSIVSKIDAVLVKMEGMEKAKVKRRENMNKILNSISESENLDEKAKRQQMEQLVREELQRWDSDQSLNMRR
;
A
#
# COMPACT_ATOMS: atom_id res chain seq x y z
N MET A 1 -37.29 -30.77 10.48
CA MET A 1 -37.95 -30.30 9.25
C MET A 1 -37.24 -30.71 7.97
N GLU A 2 -35.96 -30.42 7.74
CA GLU A 2 -35.34 -30.75 6.44
C GLU A 2 -35.25 -32.27 6.17
N ILE A 3 -34.89 -33.06 7.17
CA ILE A 3 -34.80 -34.51 7.06
C ILE A 3 -36.20 -35.14 6.89
N GLU A 4 -37.20 -34.68 7.63
CA GLU A 4 -38.58 -35.17 7.53
C GLU A 4 -39.19 -34.92 6.14
N MET A 5 -38.90 -33.77 5.52
CA MET A 5 -39.33 -33.48 4.15
C MET A 5 -38.67 -34.39 3.11
N LEU A 6 -37.43 -34.83 3.36
CA LEU A 6 -36.74 -35.75 2.47
C LEU A 6 -37.37 -37.16 2.51
N PHE A 7 -37.70 -37.67 3.69
CA PHE A 7 -38.38 -38.96 3.83
C PHE A 7 -39.78 -38.94 3.21
N ALA A 8 -40.55 -37.86 3.44
CA ALA A 8 -41.88 -37.70 2.86
C ALA A 8 -41.91 -37.61 1.32
N LYS A 9 -40.76 -37.34 0.67
CA LYS A 9 -40.67 -37.32 -0.80
C LYS A 9 -40.67 -38.72 -1.41
N TYR A 10 -40.14 -39.71 -0.68
CA TYR A 10 -39.99 -41.09 -1.16
C TYR A 10 -41.03 -42.05 -0.58
N ASP A 11 -41.76 -41.64 0.46
CA ASP A 11 -42.94 -42.32 0.99
C ASP A 11 -44.12 -42.10 0.02
N VAL A 12 -44.37 -43.09 -0.85
CA VAL A 12 -45.36 -43.01 -1.92
C VAL A 12 -46.77 -43.34 -1.40
N ASP A 13 -46.86 -44.21 -0.40
CA ASP A 13 -48.14 -44.65 0.16
C ASP A 13 -48.61 -43.81 1.37
N GLY A 14 -47.76 -42.93 1.88
CA GLY A 14 -48.04 -41.99 2.96
C GLY A 14 -48.12 -42.65 4.33
N ASN A 15 -47.57 -43.86 4.48
CA ASN A 15 -47.63 -44.64 5.72
C ASN A 15 -46.60 -44.18 6.77
N ARG A 16 -45.74 -43.21 6.44
CA ARG A 16 -44.65 -42.64 7.26
C ARG A 16 -43.50 -43.61 7.57
N GLU A 17 -43.45 -44.73 6.88
CA GLU A 17 -42.35 -45.68 6.86
C GLU A 17 -41.83 -45.77 5.41
N LEU A 18 -40.60 -46.25 5.21
CA LEU A 18 -40.08 -46.49 3.86
C LEU A 18 -39.91 -47.98 3.66
N ASP A 19 -40.59 -48.50 2.65
CA ASP A 19 -40.43 -49.88 2.23
C ASP A 19 -39.07 -50.07 1.53
N GLU A 20 -38.63 -51.33 1.43
CA GLU A 20 -37.33 -51.68 0.82
C GLU A 20 -37.13 -51.06 -0.57
N LYS A 21 -38.20 -50.97 -1.37
CA LYS A 21 -38.17 -50.37 -2.71
C LYS A 21 -38.01 -48.85 -2.68
N GLU A 22 -38.69 -48.16 -1.76
CA GLU A 22 -38.62 -46.70 -1.61
C GLU A 22 -37.28 -46.28 -1.03
N MET A 23 -36.78 -47.04 -0.06
CA MET A 23 -35.44 -46.89 0.48
C MET A 23 -34.37 -47.10 -0.59
N GLN A 24 -34.53 -48.11 -1.46
CA GLN A 24 -33.61 -48.36 -2.57
C GLN A 24 -33.60 -47.20 -3.58
N GLN A 25 -34.76 -46.59 -3.86
CA GLN A 25 -34.85 -45.42 -4.71
C GLN A 25 -34.16 -44.20 -4.09
N MET A 26 -34.37 -43.97 -2.77
CA MET A 26 -33.67 -42.91 -2.04
C MET A 26 -32.15 -43.10 -2.10
N PHE A 27 -31.64 -44.32 -1.91
CA PHE A 27 -30.22 -44.61 -1.98
C PHE A 27 -29.64 -44.37 -3.38
N ALA A 28 -30.34 -44.80 -4.43
CA ALA A 28 -29.89 -44.59 -5.81
C ALA A 28 -29.80 -43.09 -6.13
N ASP A 29 -30.78 -42.29 -5.70
CA ASP A 29 -30.77 -40.84 -5.90
C ASP A 29 -29.66 -40.15 -5.10
N LEU A 30 -29.40 -40.59 -3.87
CA LEU A 30 -28.32 -40.07 -3.03
C LEU A 30 -26.94 -40.45 -3.58
N GLU A 31 -26.78 -41.68 -4.09
CA GLU A 31 -25.55 -42.14 -4.72
C GLU A 31 -25.27 -41.37 -6.02
N GLY A 32 -26.29 -41.12 -6.83
CA GLY A 32 -26.18 -40.26 -8.02
C GLY A 32 -25.77 -38.83 -7.68
N GLN A 33 -26.37 -38.23 -6.66
CA GLN A 33 -25.99 -36.89 -6.18
C GLN A 33 -24.57 -36.86 -5.61
N LYS A 34 -24.16 -37.91 -4.89
CA LYS A 34 -22.79 -38.06 -4.39
C LYS A 34 -21.79 -38.13 -5.55
N LEU A 35 -22.05 -38.93 -6.57
CA LEU A 35 -21.18 -39.03 -7.75
C LEU A 35 -21.07 -37.68 -8.48
N GLN A 36 -22.18 -36.95 -8.64
CA GLN A 36 -22.14 -35.61 -9.23
C GLN A 36 -21.31 -34.63 -8.41
N LEU A 37 -21.43 -34.68 -7.07
CA LEU A 37 -20.61 -33.86 -6.17
C LEU A 37 -19.13 -34.25 -6.23
N ASP A 38 -18.82 -35.54 -6.26
CA ASP A 38 -17.44 -36.04 -6.36
C ASP A 38 -16.80 -35.60 -7.70
N ASP A 39 -17.54 -35.65 -8.81
CA ASP A 39 -17.11 -35.13 -10.11
C ASP A 39 -16.88 -33.61 -10.08
N GLU A 40 -17.79 -32.85 -9.46
CA GLU A 40 -17.68 -31.41 -9.33
C GLU A 40 -16.48 -31.01 -8.45
N ILE A 41 -16.24 -31.72 -7.35
CA ILE A 41 -15.08 -31.55 -6.47
C ILE A 41 -13.79 -31.82 -7.26
N ASN A 42 -13.72 -32.93 -7.98
CA ASN A 42 -12.54 -33.29 -8.75
C ASN A 42 -12.26 -32.26 -9.87
N ASN A 43 -13.30 -31.77 -10.55
CA ASN A 43 -13.18 -30.76 -11.58
C ASN A 43 -12.68 -29.41 -11.00
N GLN A 44 -13.24 -28.97 -9.86
CA GLN A 44 -12.75 -27.79 -9.14
C GLN A 44 -11.29 -27.94 -8.69
N GLN A 45 -10.92 -29.12 -8.18
CA GLN A 45 -9.57 -29.41 -7.71
C GLN A 45 -8.55 -29.42 -8.87
N SER A 46 -8.97 -29.88 -10.05
CA SER A 46 -8.17 -29.82 -11.28
C SER A 46 -7.97 -28.39 -11.79
N MET A 47 -8.99 -27.53 -11.69
CA MET A 47 -8.88 -26.12 -12.05
C MET A 47 -7.94 -25.36 -11.09
N ILE A 48 -8.00 -25.66 -9.79
CA ILE A 48 -7.10 -25.09 -8.77
C ILE A 48 -5.64 -25.52 -9.01
N ALA A 49 -5.38 -26.75 -9.44
CA ALA A 49 -4.02 -27.22 -9.74
C ALA A 49 -3.41 -26.54 -10.99
N SER A 50 -4.23 -26.18 -11.97
CA SER A 50 -3.80 -25.50 -13.20
C SER A 50 -3.51 -24.00 -13.02
N ASP A 51 -4.06 -23.37 -11.99
CA ASP A 51 -3.83 -21.96 -11.62
C ASP A 51 -2.88 -21.85 -10.43
N SER A 52 -1.63 -22.31 -10.61
CA SER A 52 -0.55 -22.18 -9.61
C SER A 52 -0.09 -20.73 -9.36
N SER A 53 -0.91 -19.72 -9.71
CA SER A 53 -0.57 -18.30 -9.61
C SER A 53 -1.50 -17.48 -8.70
N ARG A 54 -2.47 -18.09 -8.00
CA ARG A 54 -3.43 -17.31 -7.21
C ARG A 54 -3.63 -17.84 -5.77
N PRO A 55 -3.45 -16.99 -4.74
CA PRO A 55 -3.54 -17.41 -3.34
C PRO A 55 -4.98 -17.79 -2.95
N PRO A 56 -5.17 -18.81 -2.08
CA PRO A 56 -6.47 -19.37 -1.78
C PRO A 56 -7.18 -18.55 -0.70
N THR A 57 -8.09 -17.68 -1.10
CA THR A 57 -9.09 -17.13 -0.18
C THR A 57 -10.45 -17.02 -0.88
N ALA A 58 -11.49 -17.48 -0.19
CA ALA A 58 -12.92 -17.23 -0.42
C ALA A 58 -13.82 -18.30 -1.10
N ALA A 59 -13.42 -19.57 -1.28
CA ALA A 59 -14.35 -20.58 -1.81
C ALA A 59 -15.19 -21.33 -0.73
N ALA A 60 -14.92 -21.12 0.57
CA ALA A 60 -15.53 -21.90 1.65
C ALA A 60 -16.80 -21.27 2.30
N PHE A 61 -17.37 -20.19 1.73
CA PHE A 61 -18.56 -19.56 2.31
C PHE A 61 -19.81 -19.81 1.47
N GLY A 62 -20.55 -20.84 1.88
CA GLY A 62 -21.98 -20.71 2.15
C GLY A 62 -22.92 -20.52 0.95
N ARG A 63 -23.62 -21.61 0.62
CA ARG A 63 -24.98 -21.55 0.09
C ARG A 63 -25.84 -20.66 1.00
N GLY A 64 -26.09 -19.42 0.59
CA GLY A 64 -26.80 -18.46 1.43
C GLY A 64 -26.96 -17.10 0.75
N ASN A 65 -28.01 -16.97 -0.06
CA ASN A 65 -28.75 -15.74 -0.31
C ASN A 65 -27.92 -14.43 -0.39
N GLY A 66 -27.32 -14.13 -1.54
CA GLY A 66 -27.11 -12.77 -2.07
C GLY A 66 -26.39 -11.73 -1.20
N SER A 67 -25.69 -12.13 -0.14
CA SER A 67 -25.06 -11.23 0.84
C SER A 67 -23.53 -11.24 0.71
N GLY A 68 -23.03 -11.23 -0.52
CA GLY A 68 -21.59 -11.17 -0.81
C GLY A 68 -21.31 -10.07 -1.82
N VAL A 69 -20.22 -9.33 -1.62
CA VAL A 69 -19.73 -8.37 -2.61
C VAL A 69 -19.23 -9.16 -3.83
N PRO A 70 -19.71 -8.87 -5.05
CA PRO A 70 -19.25 -9.55 -6.24
C PRO A 70 -17.74 -9.34 -6.44
N ALA A 71 -17.06 -10.36 -6.94
CA ALA A 71 -15.60 -10.33 -7.12
C ALA A 71 -15.13 -9.14 -7.98
N ASP A 72 -15.94 -8.72 -8.95
CA ASP A 72 -15.65 -7.57 -9.79
C ASP A 72 -15.65 -6.24 -9.02
N GLU A 73 -16.59 -6.06 -8.08
CA GLU A 73 -16.64 -4.88 -7.23
C GLU A 73 -15.44 -4.82 -6.27
N PHE A 74 -15.05 -5.97 -5.74
CA PHE A 74 -13.81 -6.10 -4.95
C PHE A 74 -12.57 -5.76 -5.80
N ASN A 75 -12.47 -6.28 -7.02
CA ASN A 75 -11.33 -6.01 -7.92
C ASN A 75 -11.21 -4.52 -8.29
N VAL A 76 -12.33 -3.82 -8.49
CA VAL A 76 -12.33 -2.37 -8.73
C VAL A 76 -11.76 -1.63 -7.51
N LEU A 77 -12.12 -2.05 -6.30
CA LEU A 77 -11.59 -1.47 -5.06
C LEU A 77 -10.09 -1.76 -4.91
N THR A 78 -9.64 -3.00 -5.15
CA THR A 78 -8.21 -3.36 -5.12
C THR A 78 -7.41 -2.45 -6.03
N ARG A 79 -7.83 -2.27 -7.29
CA ARG A 79 -7.13 -1.38 -8.23
C ARG A 79 -7.12 0.08 -7.77
N ARG A 80 -8.14 0.53 -7.04
CA ARG A 80 -8.17 1.88 -6.45
C ARG A 80 -7.15 1.99 -5.32
N VAL A 81 -7.06 0.97 -4.47
CA VAL A 81 -6.06 0.89 -3.39
C VAL A 81 -4.65 0.92 -3.98
N ASP A 82 -4.35 0.13 -5.02
CA ASP A 82 -3.02 0.14 -5.66
C ASP A 82 -2.61 1.54 -6.15
N ARG A 83 -3.54 2.29 -6.76
CA ARG A 83 -3.29 3.68 -7.18
C ARG A 83 -3.09 4.62 -6.01
N MET A 84 -3.83 4.42 -4.92
CA MET A 84 -3.65 5.20 -3.69
C MET A 84 -2.29 4.90 -3.06
N GLU A 85 -1.88 3.63 -2.98
CA GLU A 85 -0.57 3.23 -2.46
C GLU A 85 0.56 3.87 -3.26
N HIS A 86 0.48 3.85 -4.59
CA HIS A 86 1.48 4.52 -5.43
C HIS A 86 1.50 6.04 -5.21
N SER A 87 0.33 6.66 -5.08
CA SER A 87 0.19 8.10 -4.83
C SER A 87 0.77 8.48 -3.47
N ILE A 88 0.49 7.69 -2.43
CA ILE A 88 1.04 7.85 -1.08
C ILE A 88 2.56 7.68 -1.11
N GLY A 89 3.08 6.67 -1.80
CA GLY A 89 4.51 6.47 -1.99
C GLY A 89 5.20 7.71 -2.60
N SER A 90 4.62 8.29 -3.66
CA SER A 90 5.13 9.52 -4.27
C SER A 90 5.06 10.73 -3.32
N ILE A 91 3.98 10.85 -2.53
CA ILE A 91 3.85 11.91 -1.52
C ILE A 91 4.95 11.78 -0.46
N VAL A 92 5.18 10.59 0.07
CA VAL A 92 6.22 10.33 1.08
C VAL A 92 7.60 10.70 0.53
N SER A 93 7.95 10.24 -0.68
CA SER A 93 9.23 10.61 -1.31
C SER A 93 9.39 12.12 -1.51
N LYS A 94 8.31 12.84 -1.85
CA LYS A 94 8.35 14.31 -1.96
C LYS A 94 8.53 14.98 -0.59
N ILE A 95 7.89 14.47 0.47
CA ILE A 95 8.06 14.97 1.83
C ILE A 95 9.51 14.78 2.28
N ASP A 96 10.08 13.60 2.08
CA ASP A 96 11.49 13.32 2.44
C ASP A 96 12.44 14.27 1.71
N ALA A 97 12.23 14.52 0.42
CA ALA A 97 13.03 15.48 -0.34
C ALA A 97 12.92 16.91 0.22
N VAL A 98 11.71 17.33 0.62
CA VAL A 98 11.50 18.65 1.24
C VAL A 98 12.19 18.72 2.61
N LEU A 99 12.07 17.68 3.44
CA LEU A 99 12.71 17.63 4.76
C LEU A 99 14.23 17.74 4.66
N VAL A 100 14.85 16.92 3.80
CA VAL A 100 16.30 16.96 3.57
C VAL A 100 16.74 18.33 3.05
N LYS A 101 15.98 18.93 2.14
CA LYS A 101 16.27 20.28 1.61
C LYS A 101 16.13 21.35 2.69
N MET A 102 15.13 21.26 3.55
CA MET A 102 14.92 22.21 4.67
C MET A 102 16.04 22.09 5.70
N GLU A 103 16.45 20.87 6.05
CA GLU A 103 17.59 20.64 6.95
C GLU A 103 18.89 21.22 6.36
N GLY A 104 19.13 20.99 5.07
CA GLY A 104 20.27 21.58 4.36
C GLY A 104 20.24 23.11 4.34
N MET A 105 19.04 23.69 4.11
CA MET A 105 18.84 25.14 4.15
C MET A 105 19.10 25.71 5.56
N GLU A 106 18.64 25.04 6.62
CA GLU A 106 18.85 25.50 7.99
C GLU A 106 20.34 25.47 8.36
N LYS A 107 21.04 24.37 8.04
CA LYS A 107 22.50 24.29 8.20
C LYS A 107 23.24 25.41 7.45
N ALA A 108 22.81 25.72 6.23
CA ALA A 108 23.38 26.81 5.45
C ALA A 108 23.11 28.19 6.07
N LYS A 109 21.91 28.43 6.61
CA LYS A 109 21.58 29.68 7.32
C LYS A 109 22.40 29.86 8.59
N VAL A 110 22.58 28.80 9.38
CA VAL A 110 23.40 28.84 10.59
C VAL A 110 24.86 29.19 10.24
N LYS A 111 25.45 28.48 9.26
CA LYS A 111 26.81 28.77 8.77
C LYS A 111 26.96 30.21 8.27
N ARG A 112 25.96 30.71 7.55
CA ARG A 112 25.90 32.11 7.10
C ARG A 112 25.94 33.09 8.27
N ARG A 113 25.16 32.85 9.31
CA ARG A 113 25.13 33.69 10.51
C ARG A 113 26.48 33.66 11.25
N GLU A 114 27.08 32.49 11.38
CA GLU A 114 28.41 32.34 11.99
C GLU A 114 29.50 33.09 11.20
N ASN A 115 29.52 32.97 9.87
CA ASN A 115 30.47 33.68 9.02
C ASN A 115 30.28 35.20 9.10
N MET A 116 29.03 35.67 9.10
CA MET A 116 28.72 37.10 9.30
C MET A 116 29.21 37.60 10.66
N ASN A 117 28.99 36.83 11.73
CA ASN A 117 29.51 37.15 13.07
C ASN A 117 31.05 37.21 13.07
N LYS A 118 31.74 36.31 12.37
CA LYS A 118 33.21 36.36 12.25
C LYS A 118 33.70 37.61 11.53
N ILE A 119 33.02 38.02 10.45
CA ILE A 119 33.34 39.27 9.75
C ILE A 119 33.17 40.46 10.71
N LEU A 120 32.04 40.54 11.40
CA LEU A 120 31.77 41.61 12.37
C LEU A 120 32.78 41.64 13.52
N ASN A 121 33.14 40.47 14.06
CA ASN A 121 34.14 40.36 15.12
C ASN A 121 35.53 40.77 14.62
N SER A 122 35.94 40.33 13.43
CA SER A 122 37.22 40.73 12.82
C SER A 122 37.30 42.25 12.61
N ILE A 123 36.17 42.90 12.32
CA ILE A 123 36.09 44.35 12.19
C ILE A 123 36.18 45.00 13.58
N SER A 124 35.45 44.48 14.56
CA SER A 124 35.48 44.98 15.94
C SER A 124 36.86 44.80 16.60
N GLU A 125 37.65 43.80 16.22
CA GLU A 125 39.03 43.61 16.70
C GLU A 125 40.03 44.52 15.97
N SER A 126 39.65 45.05 14.81
CA SER A 126 40.47 45.94 13.99
C SER A 126 40.35 47.43 14.37
N GLU A 127 40.01 47.74 15.62
CA GLU A 127 39.73 49.09 16.14
C GLU A 127 40.78 50.14 15.76
N ASN A 128 42.06 49.75 15.63
CA ASN A 128 43.19 50.64 15.30
C ASN A 128 43.38 50.97 13.81
N LEU A 129 42.56 50.42 12.90
CA LEU A 129 42.63 50.74 11.47
C LEU A 129 41.81 51.99 11.10
N ASP A 130 42.33 52.76 10.13
CA ASP A 130 41.61 53.87 9.52
C ASP A 130 40.26 53.41 8.93
N GLU A 131 39.23 54.24 9.03
CA GLU A 131 37.84 53.86 8.72
C GLU A 131 37.67 53.46 7.24
N LYS A 132 38.50 54.04 6.37
CA LYS A 132 38.62 53.67 4.95
C LYS A 132 39.20 52.27 4.75
N ALA A 133 40.19 51.88 5.55
CA ALA A 133 40.81 50.55 5.49
C ALA A 133 39.86 49.47 6.00
N LYS A 134 39.14 49.75 7.10
CA LYS A 134 38.09 48.86 7.64
C LYS A 134 37.00 48.58 6.59
N ARG A 135 36.56 49.62 5.88
CA ARG A 135 35.52 49.49 4.84
C ARG A 135 35.98 48.64 3.65
N GLN A 136 37.22 48.82 3.19
CA GLN A 136 37.78 47.99 2.11
C GLN A 136 37.93 46.52 2.54
N GLN A 137 38.39 46.27 3.76
CA GLN A 137 38.52 44.92 4.31
C GLN A 137 37.16 44.23 4.46
N MET A 138 36.13 44.96 4.91
CA MET A 138 34.75 44.46 4.95
C MET A 138 34.25 44.08 3.56
N GLU A 139 34.38 44.98 2.57
CA GLU A 139 33.93 44.71 1.19
C GLU A 139 34.65 43.48 0.61
N GLN A 140 35.93 43.30 0.90
CA GLN A 140 36.70 42.15 0.42
C GLN A 140 36.25 40.83 1.06
N LEU A 141 36.10 40.79 2.39
CA LEU A 141 35.63 39.60 3.12
C LEU A 141 34.21 39.21 2.71
N VAL A 142 33.31 40.19 2.55
CA VAL A 142 31.92 39.94 2.12
C VAL A 142 31.89 39.43 0.68
N ARG A 143 32.72 39.97 -0.21
CA ARG A 143 32.79 39.55 -1.62
C ARG A 143 33.28 38.12 -1.78
N GLU A 144 34.32 37.74 -1.05
CA GLU A 144 34.87 36.38 -1.06
C GLU A 144 33.85 35.36 -0.52
N GLU A 145 33.10 35.72 0.55
CA GLU A 145 32.03 34.87 1.08
C GLU A 145 30.84 34.73 0.12
N LEU A 146 30.43 35.81 -0.56
CA LEU A 146 29.35 35.76 -1.55
C LEU A 146 29.69 34.81 -2.71
N GLN A 147 30.94 34.88 -3.19
CA GLN A 147 31.42 34.07 -4.31
C GLN A 147 31.53 32.58 -3.95
N ARG A 148 31.89 32.28 -2.68
CA ARG A 148 31.84 30.92 -2.13
C ARG A 148 30.40 30.39 -2.08
N TRP A 149 29.43 31.22 -1.72
CA TRP A 149 28.04 30.78 -1.63
C TRP A 149 27.42 30.50 -2.99
N ASP A 150 27.70 31.31 -4.02
CA ASP A 150 27.26 31.04 -5.39
C ASP A 150 27.83 29.72 -5.92
N SER A 151 29.06 29.39 -5.53
CA SER A 151 29.70 28.12 -5.88
C SER A 151 29.04 26.93 -5.18
N ASP A 152 28.79 27.02 -3.86
CA ASP A 152 28.13 25.96 -3.07
C ASP A 152 26.66 25.75 -3.49
N GLN A 153 25.92 26.82 -3.81
CA GLN A 153 24.54 26.74 -4.34
C GLN A 153 24.50 26.02 -5.69
N SER A 154 25.44 26.34 -6.58
CA SER A 154 25.52 25.74 -7.92
C SER A 154 25.84 24.24 -7.88
N LEU A 155 26.61 23.79 -6.88
CA LEU A 155 26.93 22.38 -6.66
C LEU A 155 25.73 21.60 -6.11
N ASN A 156 24.94 22.21 -5.23
CA ASN A 156 23.74 21.61 -4.65
C ASN A 156 22.55 21.56 -5.63
N MET A 157 22.54 22.38 -6.68
CA MET A 157 21.50 22.35 -7.74
C MET A 157 21.70 21.25 -8.80
N ARG A 158 22.89 20.61 -8.82
CA ARG A 158 23.27 19.59 -9.83
C ARG A 158 23.17 18.14 -9.32
N ARG A 159 22.72 17.93 -8.09
CA ARG A 159 22.48 16.61 -7.48
C ARG A 159 21.00 16.44 -7.17
#